data_AF-A0A9P8FKN3-F1
#
_entry.id   AF-A0A9P8FKN3-F1
#
_cell.length_a   1.000
_cell.length_b   1.000
_cell.length_c   1.000
_cell.angle_alpha   90.00
_cell.angle_beta   90.00
_cell.angle_gamma   90.00
#
_symmetry.space_group_name_H-M   'P 1'
#
loop_
_entity.id
_entity.type
_entity.pdbx_description
1 polymer ?
#
loop_
_entity_poly.entity_id
_entity_poly.type
_entity_poly.pdbx_seq_one_letter_code
_entity_poly.pdbx_strand_id
1 'polypeptide(L)'
;MPRRTSVATAKLEAPTVPRPQTTHAQRMEYRIGRGEMGVLTFEPYKSYLLPLWRFRTPEIARQSSALLRKEFEHFGEEGDFVGMDMTRKFIQMGFTRAKRYANHKGGRKYDKDHEVLPNSEAHADKADKEESSRIFKDILEEVKQDETYLRLKEQFQKELKEYKQSS
;
A
#
# COMPACT_ATOMS: atom_id res chain seq x y z
N MET A 1 -36.65 -1.08 -6.42
CA MET A 1 -35.22 -0.82 -6.13
C MET A 1 -34.61 -2.11 -5.61
N PRO A 2 -33.72 -2.81 -6.34
CA PRO A 2 -33.11 -4.01 -5.77
C PRO A 2 -32.14 -3.57 -4.65
N ARG A 3 -32.37 -4.10 -3.44
CA ARG A 3 -31.44 -3.96 -2.32
C ARG A 3 -30.07 -4.46 -2.77
N ARG A 4 -29.02 -3.65 -2.58
CA ARG A 4 -27.63 -4.09 -2.72
C ARG A 4 -27.47 -5.36 -1.88
N THR A 5 -27.25 -6.48 -2.54
CA THR A 5 -26.92 -7.75 -1.91
C THR A 5 -25.73 -7.50 -0.98
N SER A 6 -25.90 -7.84 0.30
CA SER A 6 -24.81 -7.97 1.25
C SER A 6 -23.77 -8.89 0.61
N VAL A 7 -22.69 -8.34 0.06
CA VAL A 7 -21.55 -9.15 -0.36
C VAL A 7 -21.01 -9.73 0.93
N ALA A 8 -21.32 -11.00 1.17
CA ALA A 8 -20.75 -11.78 2.25
C ALA A 8 -19.24 -11.53 2.26
N THR A 9 -18.69 -11.41 3.46
CA THR A 9 -17.28 -11.32 3.82
C THR A 9 -16.48 -12.45 3.19
N ALA A 10 -16.23 -12.38 1.89
CA ALA A 10 -15.28 -13.25 1.21
C ALA A 10 -13.90 -12.94 1.78
N LYS A 11 -13.26 -13.95 2.37
CA LYS A 11 -11.92 -13.87 2.92
C LYS A 11 -10.99 -13.41 1.79
N LEU A 12 -10.22 -12.35 2.02
CA LEU A 12 -9.24 -11.91 1.03
C LEU A 12 -8.19 -13.02 0.88
N GLU A 13 -8.03 -13.55 -0.32
CA GLU A 13 -7.07 -14.62 -0.60
C GLU A 13 -5.73 -14.04 -1.06
N ALA A 14 -4.65 -14.81 -0.85
CA ALA A 14 -3.32 -14.46 -1.35
C ALA A 14 -3.32 -14.46 -2.89
N PRO A 15 -2.36 -13.77 -3.54
CA PRO A 15 -2.28 -13.77 -5.00
C PRO A 15 -2.04 -15.18 -5.51
N THR A 16 -2.74 -15.58 -6.57
CA THR A 16 -2.55 -16.89 -7.24
C THR A 16 -1.39 -16.87 -8.23
N VAL A 17 -0.83 -15.68 -8.49
CA VAL A 17 0.34 -15.48 -9.34
C VAL A 17 1.63 -15.70 -8.54
N PRO A 18 2.71 -16.18 -9.17
CA PRO A 18 4.01 -16.25 -8.53
C PRO A 18 4.48 -14.87 -8.04
N ARG A 19 5.29 -14.87 -6.99
CA ARG A 19 5.92 -13.64 -6.50
C ARG A 19 6.78 -13.01 -7.60
N PRO A 20 6.77 -11.67 -7.67
CA PRO A 20 7.54 -10.93 -8.65
C PRO A 20 9.04 -11.16 -8.44
N GLN A 21 9.76 -11.36 -9.54
CA GLN A 21 11.21 -11.27 -9.58
C GLN A 21 11.60 -10.27 -10.66
N THR A 22 12.57 -9.41 -10.38
CA THR A 22 13.09 -8.44 -11.34
C THR A 22 14.54 -8.74 -11.69
N THR A 23 14.92 -8.48 -12.94
CA THR A 23 16.34 -8.45 -13.30
C THR A 23 17.05 -7.31 -12.58
N HIS A 24 18.39 -7.38 -12.55
CA HIS A 24 19.21 -6.31 -11.99
C HIS A 24 18.91 -4.94 -12.61
N ALA A 25 18.86 -4.86 -13.95
CA ALA A 25 18.57 -3.64 -14.68
C ALA A 25 17.19 -3.05 -14.30
N GLN A 26 16.15 -3.89 -14.28
CA GLN A 26 14.80 -3.47 -13.88
C GLN A 26 14.77 -2.96 -12.44
N ARG A 27 15.42 -3.66 -11.51
CA ARG A 27 15.56 -3.23 -10.11
C ARG A 27 16.22 -1.83 -10.02
N MET A 28 17.21 -1.55 -10.87
CA MET A 28 17.90 -0.26 -10.94
C MET A 28 17.09 0.86 -11.62
N GLU A 29 15.95 0.56 -12.26
CA GLU A 29 14.99 1.58 -12.72
C GLU A 29 14.14 2.12 -11.56
N TYR A 30 13.99 1.34 -10.48
CA TYR A 30 13.19 1.75 -9.33
C TYR A 30 13.71 3.03 -8.66
N ARG A 31 12.79 3.89 -8.24
CA ARG A 31 13.09 5.15 -7.54
C ARG A 31 12.32 5.25 -6.24
N ILE A 32 13.04 5.50 -5.15
CA ILE A 32 12.45 5.78 -3.85
C ILE A 32 11.85 7.20 -3.90
N GLY A 33 10.57 7.28 -4.26
CA GLY A 33 9.79 8.53 -4.23
C GLY A 33 9.37 8.95 -2.82
N ARG A 34 8.90 10.20 -2.68
CA ARG A 34 8.23 10.67 -1.46
C ARG A 34 6.84 10.05 -1.35
N GLY A 35 6.49 9.56 -0.15
CA GLY A 35 5.17 8.97 0.12
C GLY A 35 4.85 7.78 -0.78
N GLU A 36 3.75 7.88 -1.52
CA GLU A 36 3.18 6.82 -2.37
C GLU A 36 3.61 6.91 -3.84
N MET A 37 4.51 7.83 -4.21
CA MET A 37 4.93 7.99 -5.61
C MET A 37 5.54 6.71 -6.17
N GLY A 38 5.07 6.32 -7.37
CA GLY A 38 5.51 5.14 -8.11
C GLY A 38 4.81 3.83 -7.75
N VAL A 39 4.00 3.79 -6.67
CA VAL A 39 3.38 2.54 -6.19
C VAL A 39 2.39 1.92 -7.19
N LEU A 40 1.78 2.75 -8.05
CA LEU A 40 0.83 2.33 -9.07
C LEU A 40 1.43 2.24 -10.49
N THR A 41 2.76 2.30 -10.62
CA THR A 41 3.41 2.30 -11.95
C THR A 41 4.54 1.29 -12.07
N PHE A 42 5.14 0.83 -10.96
CA PHE A 42 6.28 -0.07 -11.02
C PHE A 42 5.85 -1.55 -11.05
N GLU A 43 6.01 -2.19 -12.20
CA GLU A 43 5.74 -3.62 -12.42
C GLU A 43 6.97 -4.49 -12.11
N PRO A 44 6.79 -5.79 -11.79
CA PRO A 44 5.52 -6.52 -11.63
C PRO A 44 4.85 -6.37 -10.25
N TYR A 45 5.50 -5.67 -9.32
CA TYR A 45 5.03 -5.50 -7.94
C TYR A 45 3.67 -4.84 -7.84
N LYS A 46 3.37 -3.84 -8.67
CA LYS A 46 2.04 -3.21 -8.70
C LYS A 46 0.96 -4.26 -8.93
N SER A 47 1.07 -5.03 -10.01
CA SER A 47 0.04 -6.02 -10.38
C SER A 47 -0.10 -7.12 -9.34
N TYR A 48 1.01 -7.50 -8.69
CA TYR A 48 1.01 -8.49 -7.62
C TYR A 48 0.34 -7.99 -6.32
N LEU A 49 0.65 -6.76 -5.88
CA LEU A 49 0.21 -6.23 -4.58
C LEU A 49 -1.15 -5.53 -4.62
N LEU A 50 -1.54 -4.96 -5.76
CA LEU A 50 -2.80 -4.22 -5.91
C LEU A 50 -4.06 -5.04 -5.56
N PRO A 51 -4.18 -6.34 -5.89
CA PRO A 51 -5.29 -7.18 -5.46
C PRO A 51 -5.43 -7.30 -3.93
N LEU A 52 -4.31 -7.28 -3.21
CA LEU A 52 -4.26 -7.43 -1.75
C LEU A 52 -4.69 -6.18 -1.01
N TRP A 53 -4.67 -5.01 -1.66
CA TRP A 53 -4.94 -3.74 -1.02
C TRP A 53 -6.44 -3.41 -1.00
N ARG A 54 -7.10 -3.58 0.15
CA ARG A 54 -8.54 -3.40 0.35
C ARG A 54 -8.82 -2.81 1.74
N PHE A 55 -9.77 -1.87 1.84
CA PHE A 55 -10.09 -1.17 3.10
C PHE A 55 -11.58 -0.78 3.19
N ARG A 56 -12.47 -1.60 2.61
CA ARG A 56 -13.90 -1.24 2.55
C ARG A 56 -14.52 -1.18 3.95
N THR A 57 -14.20 -2.14 4.80
CA THR A 57 -14.63 -2.26 6.20
C THR A 57 -13.39 -2.54 7.06
N PRO A 58 -13.46 -2.37 8.39
CA PRO A 58 -12.34 -2.68 9.28
C PRO A 58 -11.88 -4.12 9.16
N GLU A 59 -12.82 -5.06 8.98
CA GLU A 59 -12.50 -6.47 8.81
C GLU A 59 -11.68 -6.74 7.53
N ILE A 60 -12.09 -6.14 6.42
CA ILE A 60 -11.34 -6.22 5.16
C ILE A 60 -9.96 -5.55 5.30
N ALA A 61 -9.88 -4.44 6.04
CA ALA A 61 -8.61 -3.75 6.29
C ALA A 61 -7.64 -4.61 7.12
N ARG A 62 -8.13 -5.34 8.14
CA ARG A 62 -7.33 -6.31 8.90
C ARG A 62 -6.77 -7.41 8.00
N GLN A 63 -7.61 -8.01 7.17
CA GLN A 63 -7.17 -9.06 6.24
C GLN A 63 -6.16 -8.54 5.22
N SER A 64 -6.45 -7.39 4.60
CA SER A 64 -5.58 -6.75 3.61
C SER A 64 -4.22 -6.37 4.18
N SER A 65 -4.20 -5.70 5.32
CA SER A 65 -2.97 -5.26 5.95
C SER A 65 -2.11 -6.41 6.46
N ALA A 66 -2.74 -7.48 6.98
CA ALA A 66 -2.03 -8.71 7.35
C ALA A 66 -1.40 -9.42 6.16
N LEU A 67 -2.11 -9.53 5.01
CA LEU A 67 -1.54 -10.11 3.79
C LEU A 67 -0.38 -9.27 3.25
N LEU A 68 -0.53 -7.94 3.23
CA LEU A 68 0.56 -7.06 2.84
C LEU A 68 1.76 -7.17 3.80
N ARG A 69 1.53 -7.24 5.11
CA ARG A 69 2.62 -7.47 6.09
C ARG A 69 3.35 -8.78 5.82
N LYS A 70 2.61 -9.86 5.52
CA LYS A 70 3.20 -11.14 5.16
C LYS A 70 4.07 -11.04 3.89
N GLU A 71 3.60 -10.36 2.85
CA GLU A 71 4.41 -10.17 1.63
C GLU A 71 5.64 -9.29 1.89
N PHE A 72 5.53 -8.28 2.77
CA PHE A 72 6.68 -7.48 3.19
C PHE A 72 7.77 -8.33 3.85
N GLU A 73 7.38 -9.24 4.74
CA GLU A 73 8.30 -10.19 5.39
C GLU A 73 8.97 -11.11 4.38
N HIS A 74 8.19 -11.70 3.45
CA HIS A 74 8.74 -12.58 2.41
C HIS A 74 9.75 -11.88 1.51
N PHE A 75 9.45 -10.66 1.05
CA PHE A 75 10.43 -9.90 0.28
C PHE A 75 11.68 -9.58 1.10
N GLY A 76 11.55 -9.37 2.41
CA GLY A 76 12.70 -9.22 3.31
C GLY A 76 13.57 -10.47 3.41
N GLU A 77 12.95 -11.64 3.53
CA GLU A 77 13.64 -12.94 3.53
C GLU A 77 14.39 -13.19 2.20
N GLU A 78 13.81 -12.78 1.08
CA GLU A 78 14.41 -12.87 -0.26
C GLU A 78 15.47 -11.78 -0.53
N GLY A 79 15.64 -10.81 0.37
CA GLY A 79 16.55 -9.67 0.17
C GLY A 79 16.05 -8.67 -0.89
N ASP A 80 14.78 -8.75 -1.27
CA ASP A 80 14.16 -7.89 -2.27
C ASP A 80 13.65 -6.58 -1.66
N PHE A 81 14.55 -5.59 -1.60
CA PHE A 81 14.20 -4.23 -1.17
C PHE A 81 13.02 -3.63 -1.94
N VAL A 82 12.91 -3.85 -3.25
CA VAL A 82 11.89 -3.19 -4.06
C VAL A 82 10.51 -3.76 -3.74
N GLY A 83 10.41 -5.07 -3.59
CA GLY A 83 9.22 -5.74 -3.08
C GLY A 83 8.82 -5.24 -1.69
N MET A 84 9.77 -5.11 -0.77
CA MET A 84 9.50 -4.55 0.56
C MET A 84 8.98 -3.11 0.50
N ASP A 85 9.66 -2.20 -0.22
CA ASP A 85 9.26 -0.79 -0.29
C ASP A 85 7.94 -0.59 -1.02
N MET A 86 7.67 -1.36 -2.08
CA MET A 86 6.38 -1.36 -2.77
C MET A 86 5.26 -1.79 -1.82
N THR A 87 5.48 -2.85 -1.05
CA THR A 87 4.50 -3.33 -0.06
C THR A 87 4.26 -2.30 1.04
N ARG A 88 5.32 -1.70 1.60
CA ARG A 88 5.24 -0.59 2.55
C ARG A 88 4.42 0.60 1.99
N LYS A 89 4.61 0.94 0.71
CA LYS A 89 3.83 2.01 0.04
C LYS A 89 2.36 1.65 -0.12
N PHE A 90 2.01 0.38 -0.41
CA PHE A 90 0.62 -0.07 -0.43
C PHE A 90 -0.04 0.02 0.96
N ILE A 91 0.69 -0.33 2.02
CA ILE A 91 0.25 -0.16 3.41
C ILE A 91 0.01 1.32 3.71
N GLN A 92 0.96 2.20 3.35
CA GLN A 92 0.80 3.66 3.48
C GLN A 92 -0.42 4.19 2.72
N MET A 93 -0.63 3.74 1.49
CA MET A 93 -1.80 4.09 0.68
C MET A 93 -3.11 3.59 1.30
N GLY A 94 -3.09 2.48 2.04
CA GLY A 94 -4.22 2.01 2.85
C GLY A 94 -4.56 3.00 3.95
N PHE A 95 -3.57 3.43 4.72
CA PHE A 95 -3.72 4.42 5.79
C PHE A 95 -4.30 5.75 5.27
N THR A 96 -3.64 6.35 4.28
CA THR A 96 -3.98 7.70 3.78
C THR A 96 -5.33 7.71 3.07
N ARG A 97 -5.63 6.68 2.28
CA ARG A 97 -6.88 6.62 1.51
C ARG A 97 -8.05 6.25 2.39
N ALA A 98 -7.89 5.37 3.37
CA ALA A 98 -8.93 5.15 4.38
C ALA A 98 -9.21 6.44 5.17
N LYS A 99 -8.18 7.19 5.58
CA LYS A 99 -8.36 8.49 6.26
C LYS A 99 -9.09 9.50 5.38
N ARG A 100 -8.76 9.56 4.09
CA ARG A 100 -9.45 10.42 3.13
C ARG A 100 -10.94 10.06 2.99
N TYR A 101 -11.28 8.78 3.03
CA TYR A 101 -12.68 8.33 2.96
C TYR A 101 -13.43 8.56 4.28
N ALA A 102 -12.74 8.57 5.43
CA ALA A 102 -13.32 9.02 6.69
C ALA A 102 -13.62 10.52 6.68
N ASN A 103 -12.74 11.32 6.08
CA ASN A 103 -12.88 12.78 6.04
C ASN A 103 -13.84 13.24 4.93
N HIS A 104 -13.94 12.53 3.82
CA HIS A 104 -14.78 12.92 2.69
C HIS A 104 -15.63 11.74 2.23
N LYS A 105 -16.96 11.91 2.25
CA LYS A 105 -17.90 10.87 1.82
C LYS A 105 -17.57 10.41 0.39
N GLY A 106 -17.36 9.10 0.21
CA GLY A 106 -16.98 8.52 -1.08
C GLY A 106 -15.56 8.84 -1.55
N GLY A 107 -14.74 9.49 -0.72
CA GLY A 107 -13.34 9.78 -0.98
C GLY A 107 -13.07 10.93 -1.94
N ARG A 108 -14.11 11.70 -2.33
CA ARG A 108 -13.98 12.88 -3.19
C ARG A 108 -13.52 14.08 -2.35
N LYS A 109 -12.25 14.45 -2.51
CA LYS A 109 -11.62 15.57 -1.78
C LYS A 109 -11.80 16.92 -2.46
N TYR A 110 -11.88 16.95 -3.79
CA TYR A 110 -11.92 18.17 -4.58
C TYR A 110 -13.27 18.33 -5.28
N ASP A 111 -13.75 19.56 -5.39
CA ASP A 111 -14.92 19.89 -6.18
C ASP A 111 -14.60 19.97 -7.69
N LYS A 112 -15.41 20.69 -8.48
CA LYS A 112 -15.19 20.84 -9.93
C LYS A 112 -14.14 21.90 -10.26
N ASP A 113 -13.93 22.83 -9.34
CA ASP A 113 -13.04 23.98 -9.48
C ASP A 113 -11.69 23.71 -8.80
N HIS A 114 -11.44 22.46 -8.39
CA HIS A 114 -10.26 21.98 -7.67
C HIS A 114 -10.09 22.54 -6.25
N GLU A 115 -11.18 23.05 -5.66
CA GLU A 115 -11.18 23.47 -4.27
C GLU A 115 -11.39 22.29 -3.32
N VAL A 116 -10.79 22.37 -2.13
CA VAL A 116 -10.90 21.30 -1.12
C VAL A 116 -12.28 21.34 -0.50
N LEU A 117 -13.03 20.24 -0.65
CA LEU A 117 -14.32 20.06 -0.01
C LEU A 117 -14.16 19.98 1.52
N PRO A 118 -15.10 20.55 2.28
CA PRO A 118 -15.12 20.38 3.73
C PRO A 118 -15.13 18.91 4.15
N ASN A 119 -14.65 18.66 5.37
CA ASN A 119 -14.79 17.34 5.97
C ASN A 119 -16.27 17.01 6.14
N SER A 120 -16.62 15.77 5.83
CA SER A 120 -17.96 15.24 6.00
C SER A 120 -18.08 14.64 7.41
N GLU A 121 -18.92 15.23 8.25
CA GLU A 121 -18.97 14.83 9.67
C GLU A 121 -19.93 13.66 9.97
N ALA A 122 -20.93 13.42 9.12
CA ALA A 122 -22.11 12.61 9.47
C ALA A 122 -22.43 11.45 8.50
N HIS A 123 -21.46 10.91 7.75
CA HIS A 123 -21.73 9.72 6.92
C HIS A 123 -21.54 8.42 7.70
N ALA A 124 -22.42 7.46 7.42
CA ALA A 124 -22.55 6.22 8.18
C ALA A 124 -21.27 5.36 8.22
N ASP A 125 -20.42 5.44 7.19
CA ASP A 125 -19.18 4.67 7.10
C ASP A 125 -17.94 5.40 7.67
N LYS A 126 -18.08 6.61 8.25
CA LYS A 126 -16.94 7.37 8.78
C LYS A 126 -16.14 6.57 9.82
N ALA A 127 -16.82 6.04 10.84
CA ALA A 127 -16.17 5.28 11.92
C ALA A 127 -15.40 4.06 11.39
N ASP A 128 -16.01 3.29 10.48
CA ASP A 128 -15.40 2.15 9.80
C ASP A 128 -14.12 2.56 9.03
N LYS A 129 -14.14 3.72 8.37
CA LYS A 129 -12.98 4.24 7.64
C LYS A 129 -11.87 4.73 8.55
N GLU A 130 -12.22 5.34 9.68
CA GLU A 130 -11.24 5.72 10.70
C GLU A 130 -10.57 4.50 11.31
N GLU A 131 -11.32 3.46 11.63
CA GLU A 131 -10.75 2.20 12.14
C GLU A 131 -9.88 1.52 11.08
N SER A 132 -10.36 1.43 9.83
CA SER A 132 -9.54 0.92 8.71
C SER A 132 -8.24 1.70 8.56
N SER A 133 -8.28 3.03 8.71
CA SER A 133 -7.09 3.89 8.67
C SER A 133 -6.12 3.59 9.80
N ARG A 134 -6.62 3.40 11.04
CA ARG A 134 -5.78 3.04 12.20
C ARG A 134 -5.07 1.70 11.99
N ILE A 135 -5.79 0.67 11.53
CA ILE A 135 -5.22 -0.66 11.25
C ILE A 135 -4.00 -0.58 10.31
N PHE A 136 -4.12 0.15 9.20
CA PHE A 136 -2.99 0.34 8.28
C PHE A 136 -1.87 1.20 8.87
N LYS A 137 -2.22 2.19 9.70
CA LYS A 137 -1.23 3.07 10.34
C LYS A 137 -0.34 2.29 11.31
N ASP A 138 -0.92 1.42 12.12
CA ASP A 138 -0.19 0.65 13.12
C ASP A 138 0.86 -0.25 12.44
N ILE A 139 0.45 -0.98 11.41
CA ILE A 139 1.37 -1.80 10.61
C ILE A 139 2.39 -0.93 9.87
N LEU A 140 2.01 0.24 9.34
CA LEU A 140 2.93 1.14 8.65
C LEU A 140 4.08 1.58 9.57
N GLU A 141 3.80 1.88 10.84
CA GLU A 141 4.83 2.31 11.78
C GLU A 141 5.78 1.14 12.13
N GLU A 142 5.29 -0.08 12.24
CA GLU A 142 6.13 -1.28 12.39
C GLU A 142 7.08 -1.46 11.20
N VAL A 143 6.54 -1.54 9.97
CA VAL A 143 7.36 -1.83 8.78
C VAL A 143 8.35 -0.71 8.43
N LYS A 144 8.12 0.52 8.89
CA LYS A 144 9.06 1.64 8.73
C LYS A 144 10.27 1.52 9.65
N GLN A 145 10.12 0.83 10.77
CA GLN A 145 11.17 0.62 11.78
C GLN A 145 11.86 -0.74 11.64
N ASP A 146 11.37 -1.60 10.75
CA ASP A 146 11.96 -2.91 10.47
C ASP A 146 13.44 -2.81 10.07
N GLU A 147 14.30 -3.49 10.82
CA GLU A 147 15.75 -3.43 10.66
C GLU A 147 16.20 -3.99 9.30
N THR A 148 15.53 -5.04 8.81
CA THR A 148 15.83 -5.65 7.52
C THR A 148 15.52 -4.66 6.38
N TYR A 149 14.38 -3.99 6.44
CA TYR A 149 14.02 -2.95 5.49
C TYR A 149 15.02 -1.78 5.49
N LEU A 150 15.38 -1.27 6.67
CA LEU A 150 16.35 -0.17 6.78
C LEU A 150 17.72 -0.57 6.18
N ARG A 151 18.22 -1.76 6.51
CA ARG A 151 19.47 -2.29 5.97
C ARG A 151 19.41 -2.48 4.45
N LEU A 152 18.37 -3.12 3.94
CA LEU A 152 18.22 -3.38 2.50
C LEU A 152 18.02 -2.08 1.70
N LYS A 153 17.38 -1.08 2.29
CA LYS A 153 17.24 0.26 1.72
C LYS A 153 18.60 0.93 1.52
N GLU A 154 19.44 0.92 2.55
CA GLU A 154 20.78 1.51 2.48
C GLU A 154 21.63 0.79 1.42
N GLN A 155 21.58 -0.54 1.37
CA GLN A 155 22.27 -1.34 0.36
C GLN A 155 21.79 -0.99 -1.06
N PHE A 156 20.47 -0.95 -1.28
CA PHE A 156 19.91 -0.57 -2.58
C PHE A 156 20.30 0.85 -3.00
N GLN A 157 20.31 1.81 -2.08
CA GLN A 157 20.69 3.19 -2.40
C GLN A 157 22.17 3.30 -2.81
N LYS A 158 23.05 2.55 -2.14
CA LYS A 158 24.47 2.47 -2.49
C LYS A 158 24.65 1.86 -3.88
N GLU A 159 24.05 0.70 -4.10
CA GLU A 159 24.10 -0.02 -5.39
C GLU A 159 23.55 0.85 -6.53
N LEU A 160 22.43 1.54 -6.30
CA LEU A 160 21.84 2.42 -7.30
C LEU A 160 22.75 3.60 -7.66
N LYS A 161 23.51 4.13 -6.68
CA LYS A 161 24.48 5.19 -6.93
C LYS A 161 25.64 4.69 -7.79
N GLU A 162 26.17 3.50 -7.48
CA GLU A 162 27.25 2.85 -8.23
C GLU A 162 26.80 2.54 -9.67
N TYR A 163 25.61 1.96 -9.85
CA TYR A 163 25.05 1.65 -11.15
C TYR A 163 24.94 2.88 -12.08
N LYS A 164 24.51 4.03 -11.52
CA LYS A 164 24.42 5.30 -12.26
C LYS A 164 25.78 5.93 -12.60
N GLN A 165 26.84 5.56 -11.89
CA GLN A 165 28.20 6.03 -12.19
C GLN A 165 28.87 5.17 -13.27
N SER A 166 28.39 3.94 -13.45
CA SER A 166 28.92 2.97 -14.42
C SER A 166 28.08 2.85 -15.70
N SER A 167 26.93 3.52 -15.78
CA SER A 167 26.04 3.57 -16.96
C SER A 167 26.14 4.92 -17.64
#